data_AF-A0A7X7QTL3-F1
#
_entry.id   AF-A0A7X7QTL3-F1
#
_cell.length_a   1.000
_cell.length_b   1.000
_cell.length_c   1.000
_cell.angle_alpha   90.00
_cell.angle_beta   90.00
_cell.angle_gamma   90.00
#
_symmetry.space_group_name_H-M   'P 1'
#
loop_
_entity.id
_entity.type
_entity.pdbx_description
1 polymer ?
#
loop_
_entity_poly.entity_id
_entity_poly.type
_entity_poly.pdbx_seq_one_letter_code
_entity_poly.pdbx_strand_id
1 'polypeptide(L)'
;LPIAKILLRSAEDRVRAYIIERLMCSEAVNLRSVMEHAEDHIQASEIFLGGLAALEPMAADKLVELGPDTINVTPLGRLFVRNIASVYDTYLPKHRTGPAKTFSQAL
;
A
#
# COMPACT_ATOMS: atom_id res chain seq x y z
N LEU A 1 -29.64 -15.15 -8.59
CA LEU A 1 -28.70 -14.58 -7.57
C LEU A 1 -27.30 -14.55 -8.17
N PRO A 2 -26.47 -13.54 -7.86
CA PRO A 2 -25.24 -13.28 -8.61
C PRO A 2 -24.15 -14.30 -8.30
N ILE A 3 -23.33 -14.56 -9.30
CA ILE A 3 -22.29 -15.59 -9.34
C ILE A 3 -21.18 -15.17 -8.36
N ALA A 4 -20.91 -15.98 -7.34
CA ALA A 4 -19.76 -15.80 -6.47
C ALA A 4 -18.48 -15.87 -7.32
N LYS A 5 -17.84 -14.71 -7.54
CA LYS A 5 -16.52 -14.66 -8.16
C LYS A 5 -15.51 -15.07 -7.10
N ILE A 6 -15.08 -16.33 -7.15
CA ILE A 6 -13.95 -16.80 -6.35
C ILE A 6 -12.70 -16.17 -6.98
N LEU A 7 -12.21 -15.08 -6.38
CA LEU A 7 -10.93 -14.49 -6.75
C LEU A 7 -9.83 -15.36 -6.12
N LEU A 8 -9.22 -16.22 -6.93
CA LEU A 8 -7.99 -16.90 -6.56
C LEU A 8 -6.90 -15.83 -6.41
N ARG A 9 -6.34 -15.69 -5.21
CA ARG A 9 -5.26 -14.74 -4.94
C ARG A 9 -3.98 -15.25 -5.59
N SER A 10 -3.38 -14.45 -6.47
CA SER A 10 -2.06 -14.74 -7.00
C SER A 10 -0.99 -14.68 -5.90
N ALA A 11 0.23 -15.16 -6.18
CA ALA A 11 1.37 -15.01 -5.27
C ALA A 11 1.66 -13.53 -4.98
N GLU A 12 1.58 -12.68 -6.00
CA GLU A 12 1.73 -11.23 -5.88
C GLU A 12 0.66 -10.63 -4.96
N ASP A 13 -0.60 -11.06 -5.09
CA ASP A 13 -1.70 -10.56 -4.25
C ASP A 13 -1.52 -10.94 -2.79
N ARG A 14 -0.89 -12.08 -2.50
CA ARG A 14 -0.54 -12.48 -1.13
C ARG A 14 0.52 -11.56 -0.55
N VAL A 15 1.58 -11.27 -1.32
CA VAL A 15 2.64 -10.34 -0.90
C VAL A 15 2.08 -8.94 -0.66
N ARG A 16 1.28 -8.41 -1.59
CA ARG A 16 0.64 -7.08 -1.44
C ARG A 16 -0.25 -7.02 -0.21
N ALA A 17 -1.06 -8.05 0.00
CA ALA A 17 -1.93 -8.13 1.16
C ALA A 17 -1.17 -8.15 2.48
N TYR A 18 -0.06 -8.89 2.52
CA TYR A 18 0.83 -8.90 3.68
C TYR A 18 1.37 -7.50 3.96
N ILE A 19 1.91 -6.80 2.94
CA ILE A 19 2.41 -5.42 3.12
C ILE A 19 1.31 -4.49 3.63
N ILE A 20 0.11 -4.54 3.03
CA ILE A 20 -1.05 -3.74 3.41
C ILE A 20 -1.46 -4.00 4.86
N GLU A 21 -1.54 -5.28 5.26
CA GLU A 21 -1.87 -5.68 6.64
C GLU A 21 -0.84 -5.14 7.63
N ARG A 22 0.46 -5.31 7.34
CA ARG A 22 1.55 -4.83 8.19
C ARG A 22 1.50 -3.32 8.37
N LEU A 23 1.24 -2.56 7.31
CA LEU A 23 1.08 -1.12 7.37
C LEU A 23 -0.15 -0.70 8.19
N MET A 24 -1.29 -1.37 8.04
CA MET A 24 -2.52 -1.01 8.74
C MET A 24 -2.56 -1.43 10.21
N CYS A 25 -2.02 -2.60 10.55
CA CYS A 25 -2.16 -3.19 11.87
C CYS A 25 -0.91 -3.02 12.74
N SER A 26 0.27 -3.02 12.13
CA SER A 26 1.55 -2.91 12.85
C SER A 26 2.29 -1.62 12.57
N GLU A 27 1.79 -0.78 11.64
CA GLU A 27 2.35 0.51 11.29
C GLU A 27 3.82 0.44 10.82
N ALA A 28 4.30 -0.76 10.53
CA ALA A 28 5.69 -1.02 10.17
C ALA A 28 5.81 -2.32 9.38
N VAL A 29 6.61 -2.26 8.32
CA VAL A 29 6.94 -3.40 7.47
C VAL A 29 8.39 -3.29 7.01
N ASN A 30 9.07 -4.42 6.85
CA ASN A 30 10.42 -4.47 6.32
C ASN A 30 10.54 -5.52 5.22
N LEU A 31 11.48 -5.32 4.29
CA LEU A 31 11.66 -6.17 3.13
C LEU A 31 11.93 -7.63 3.52
N ARG A 32 12.72 -7.88 4.56
CA ARG A 32 13.02 -9.23 5.05
C ARG A 32 11.75 -9.98 5.43
N SER A 33 10.87 -9.37 6.21
CA SER A 33 9.62 -10.02 6.64
C SER A 33 8.67 -10.28 5.48
N VAL A 34 8.69 -9.41 4.46
CA VAL A 34 7.93 -9.59 3.21
C VAL A 34 8.48 -10.77 2.40
N MET A 35 9.80 -10.89 2.26
CA MET A 35 10.45 -12.00 1.57
C MET A 35 10.19 -13.34 2.29
N GLU A 36 10.27 -13.36 3.63
CA GLU A 36 9.99 -14.56 4.44
C GLU A 36 8.53 -15.04 4.31
N HIS A 37 7.60 -14.14 3.99
CA HIS A 37 6.19 -14.48 3.76
C HIS A 37 5.91 -14.94 2.31
N ALA A 38 6.84 -14.70 1.39
CA ALA A 38 6.63 -14.93 -0.04
C ALA A 38 7.21 -16.27 -0.50
N GLU A 39 6.61 -16.83 -1.55
CA GLU A 39 7.13 -18.02 -2.24
C GLU A 39 8.31 -17.68 -3.16
N ASP A 40 8.35 -16.46 -3.69
CA ASP A 40 9.43 -15.94 -4.53
C ASP A 40 9.99 -14.64 -3.94
N HIS A 41 11.24 -14.72 -3.51
CA HIS A 41 11.96 -13.61 -2.89
C HIS A 41 12.24 -12.45 -3.85
N ILE A 42 12.47 -12.72 -5.14
CA ILE A 42 12.74 -11.69 -6.14
C ILE A 42 11.46 -10.90 -6.38
N GLN A 43 10.36 -11.60 -6.65
CA GLN A 43 9.05 -10.97 -6.84
C GLN A 43 8.62 -10.15 -5.59
N ALA A 44 8.85 -10.68 -4.39
CA ALA A 44 8.56 -9.97 -3.15
C ALA A 44 9.34 -8.64 -3.04
N SER A 45 10.62 -8.68 -3.39
CA SER A 45 11.48 -7.49 -3.38
C SER A 45 11.04 -6.45 -4.41
N GLU A 46 10.66 -6.87 -5.62
CA GLU A 46 10.19 -5.96 -6.66
C GLU A 46 8.89 -5.27 -6.26
N ILE A 47 7.94 -6.00 -5.66
CA ILE A 47 6.68 -5.44 -5.17
C ILE A 47 6.93 -4.42 -4.07
N PHE A 48 7.77 -4.75 -3.08
CA PHE A 48 8.08 -3.86 -1.96
C PHE A 48 8.80 -2.59 -2.44
N LEU A 49 9.90 -2.75 -3.18
CA LEU A 49 10.71 -1.62 -3.64
C LEU A 49 9.95 -0.74 -4.64
N GLY A 50 9.09 -1.34 -5.48
CA GLY A 50 8.26 -0.60 -6.44
C GLY A 50 7.27 0.37 -5.78
N GLY A 51 6.92 0.17 -4.50
CA GLY A 51 6.04 1.08 -3.76
C GLY A 51 6.77 2.27 -3.11
N LEU A 52 8.09 2.19 -2.91
CA LEU A 52 8.84 3.22 -2.18
C LEU A 52 8.80 4.58 -2.86
N ALA A 53 8.97 4.63 -4.19
CA ALA A 53 8.92 5.88 -4.95
C ALA A 53 7.56 6.60 -4.82
N ALA A 54 6.46 5.84 -4.74
CA ALA A 54 5.12 6.41 -4.57
C ALA A 54 4.88 6.91 -3.12
N LEU A 55 5.68 6.45 -2.15
CA LEU A 55 5.62 6.88 -0.76
C LEU A 55 6.51 8.11 -0.47
N GLU A 56 7.45 8.47 -1.35
CA GLU A 56 8.33 9.63 -1.14
C GLU A 56 7.59 10.95 -0.85
N PRO A 57 6.49 11.30 -1.56
CA PRO A 57 5.74 12.51 -1.21
C PRO A 57 5.13 12.46 0.19
N MET A 58 4.65 11.27 0.61
CA MET A 58 4.11 11.06 1.96
C MET A 58 5.22 11.11 3.02
N ALA A 59 6.45 10.72 2.66
CA ALA A 59 7.62 10.87 3.52
C ALA A 59 8.01 12.34 3.70
N ALA A 60 7.96 13.13 2.62
CA ALA A 60 8.18 14.57 2.67
C ALA A 60 7.14 15.28 3.57
N ASP A 61 5.89 14.81 3.55
CA ASP A 61 4.81 15.27 4.44
C ASP A 61 4.89 14.69 5.87
N LYS A 62 5.95 13.93 6.19
CA LYS A 62 6.17 13.27 7.49
C LYS A 62 5.06 12.31 7.90
N LEU A 63 4.39 11.69 6.93
CA LEU A 63 3.39 10.64 7.18
C LEU A 63 4.06 9.28 7.33
N VAL A 64 5.15 9.03 6.60
CA VAL A 64 5.94 7.81 6.70
C VAL A 64 7.43 8.12 6.85
N GLU A 65 8.16 7.20 7.47
CA GLU A 65 9.61 7.18 7.48
C GLU A 65 10.08 6.01 6.62
N LEU A 66 10.84 6.31 5.57
CA LEU A 66 11.41 5.31 4.67
C LEU A 66 12.87 5.07 5.06
N GLY A 67 13.20 3.82 5.34
CA GLY A 67 14.58 3.35 5.50
C GLY A 67 15.02 2.51 4.29
N PRO A 68 16.27 2.00 4.28
CA PRO A 68 16.78 1.21 3.15
C PRO A 68 15.88 0.03 2.78
N ASP A 69 15.32 -0.65 3.78
CA ASP A 69 14.50 -1.85 3.64
C ASP A 69 13.25 -1.80 4.54
N THR A 70 12.82 -0.62 4.96
CA THR A 70 11.77 -0.46 5.97
C THR A 70 10.82 0.68 5.65
N ILE A 71 9.54 0.49 5.99
CA ILE A 71 8.52 1.54 5.95
C ILE A 71 7.91 1.59 7.35
N ASN A 72 7.97 2.76 7.98
CA ASN A 72 7.31 3.02 9.25
C ASN A 72 6.27 4.12 9.06
N VAL A 73 5.06 3.90 9.56
CA VAL A 73 3.99 4.89 9.59
C VAL A 73 4.19 5.73 10.84
N THR A 74 4.31 7.05 10.67
CA THR A 74 4.44 7.98 11.80
C THR A 74 3.12 8.12 12.56
N PRO A 75 3.12 8.67 13.79
CA PRO A 75 1.89 8.99 14.49
C PRO A 75 0.91 9.85 13.68
N LEU A 76 1.41 10.80 12.88
CA LEU A 76 0.59 11.62 11.97
C LEU A 76 0.03 10.78 10.80
N GLY A 77 0.88 9.91 10.24
CA GLY A 77 0.51 9.02 9.14
C GLY A 77 -0.57 8.01 9.48
N ARG A 78 -0.74 7.63 10.75
CA ARG A 78 -1.82 6.72 11.20
C ARG A 78 -3.21 7.19 10.78
N LEU A 79 -3.44 8.51 10.78
CA LEU A 79 -4.70 9.11 10.32
C LEU A 79 -4.96 8.86 8.83
N PHE A 80 -3.91 8.63 8.05
CA PHE A 80 -3.91 8.42 6.60
C PHE A 80 -3.46 7.01 6.21
N VAL A 81 -3.42 6.05 7.15
CA VAL A 81 -2.82 4.72 6.91
C VAL A 81 -3.44 3.97 5.73
N ARG A 82 -4.73 4.18 5.47
CA ARG A 82 -5.40 3.62 4.28
C ARG A 82 -4.87 4.19 2.96
N ASN A 83 -4.54 5.48 2.93
CA ASN A 83 -3.95 6.12 1.75
C ASN A 83 -2.50 5.68 1.56
N ILE A 84 -1.78 5.44 2.65
CA ILE A 84 -0.41 4.89 2.61
C ILE A 84 -0.45 3.46 2.08
N ALA A 85 -1.32 2.60 2.63
CA ALA A 85 -1.42 1.20 2.25
C ALA A 85 -1.92 1.01 0.81
N SER A 86 -2.75 1.92 0.29
CA SER A 86 -3.29 1.80 -1.08
C SER A 86 -2.23 1.88 -2.19
N VAL A 87 -1.02 2.36 -1.88
CA VAL A 87 0.14 2.30 -2.80
C VAL A 87 0.43 0.86 -3.24
N TYR A 88 0.18 -0.11 -2.37
CA TYR A 88 0.40 -1.53 -2.65
C TYR A 88 -0.84 -2.25 -3.19
N ASP A 89 -2.00 -1.58 -3.24
CA ASP A 89 -3.25 -2.16 -3.73
C ASP A 89 -3.41 -1.91 -5.23
N THR A 90 -3.27 -2.98 -6.03
CA THR A 90 -3.41 -2.96 -7.48
C THR A 90 -4.85 -2.95 -7.98
N TYR A 91 -5.82 -3.20 -7.09
CA TYR A 91 -7.23 -3.28 -7.44
C TYR A 91 -7.98 -1.97 -7.19
N LEU A 92 -7.38 -1.01 -6.48
CA LEU A 92 -7.88 0.35 -6.51
C LEU A 92 -7.60 0.97 -7.89
N PRO A 93 -8.60 1.58 -8.54
CA PRO A 93 -8.31 2.52 -9.62
C PRO A 93 -7.35 3.54 -9.03
N LYS A 94 -6.15 3.69 -9.62
CA LYS A 94 -5.25 4.79 -9.26
C LYS A 94 -6.10 6.04 -9.34
N HIS A 95 -6.50 6.59 -8.20
CA HIS A 95 -7.24 7.84 -8.16
C HIS A 95 -6.27 8.86 -8.74
N ARG A 96 -6.44 9.12 -10.04
CA ARG A 96 -5.77 10.21 -10.73
C ARG A 96 -6.10 11.43 -9.88
N THR A 97 -5.09 11.99 -9.24
CA THR A 97 -5.08 13.37 -8.76
C THR A 97 -5.15 14.29 -9.97
N GLY A 98 -6.28 14.27 -10.66
CA GLY A 98 -6.79 15.41 -11.40
C GLY A 98 -7.46 16.35 -10.40
N PRO A 99 -7.60 17.65 -10.73
CA PRO A 99 -8.13 18.64 -9.80
C PRO A 99 -9.50 18.15 -9.29
N ALA A 100 -9.68 18.23 -7.98
CA ALA A 100 -10.91 17.85 -7.31
C ALA A 100 -12.09 18.49 -8.04
N LYS A 101 -12.93 17.67 -8.68
CA LYS A 101 -14.24 18.14 -9.12
C LYS A 101 -15.06 18.37 -7.85
N THR A 102 -15.15 19.64 -7.49
CA THR A 102 -15.96 20.17 -6.41
C THR A 102 -17.37 19.57 -6.49
N PHE A 103 -17.78 18.85 -5.44
CA PHE A 103 -19.19 18.60 -5.18
C PHE A 103 -19.81 19.94 -4.80
N SER A 104 -20.38 20.62 -5.78
CA SER A 104 -21.29 21.75 -5.56
C SER A 104 -22.40 21.62 -6.58
N GLN A 105 -23.46 20.94 -6.17
CA GLN A 105 -24.77 21.25 -6.72
C GLN A 105 -25.75 21.29 -5.56
N ALA A 106 -25.88 22.49 -5.00
CA ALA A 106 -27.11 22.94 -4.39
C ALA A 106 -27.83 23.75 -5.48
N LEU A 107 -29.02 23.28 -5.87
CA LEU A 107 -30.24 24.05 -6.18
C LEU A 107 -31.34 23.07 -6.59
#